data_AF-A0A838UT60-F1
#
_entry.id   AF-A0A838UT60-F1
#
_cell.length_a   1.000
_cell.length_b   1.000
_cell.length_c   1.000
_cell.angle_alpha   90.00
_cell.angle_beta   90.00
_cell.angle_gamma   90.00
#
_symmetry.space_group_name_H-M   'P 1'
#
loop_
_entity.id
_entity.type
_entity.pdbx_description
1 polymer ?
#
loop_
_entity_poly.entity_id
_entity_poly.type
_entity_poly.pdbx_seq_one_letter_code
_entity_poly.pdbx_strand_id
1 'polypeptide(L)'
;MTTAVATKPESPVATFAYVDLASLIIDPRYQRAVSRAKVKEIAANFNERAAGLLTISERPDGTQVILDGQHRRDSMLKIDKTQWLAEVYLNLTLQEEAEVFIAKNSVRKNPEAIDVFRARLTAGDPKALRIRRIVEEFGLHIIVHNAGSHKRFPKGIYAVRALEDIINTRGEETLQTVLFTAVQAWPDEYLALEEKVLLGLARFCTVYAGQFDQQDLIRKLAMTPIKTMVVRAQGNADVTGGPPCATSLAPSPKPTTRASGPTASTWTKSSRLPFLSFLLQLRAQPGCCAPP
;
A
#
# COMPACT_ATOMS: atom_id res chain seq x y z
N MET A 1 -16.26 -50.99 -1.91
CA MET A 1 -15.22 -50.35 -1.08
C MET A 1 -15.66 -48.92 -0.84
N THR A 2 -16.25 -48.66 0.32
CA THR A 2 -16.79 -47.35 0.67
C THR A 2 -15.65 -46.51 1.23
N THR A 3 -15.25 -45.48 0.50
CA THR A 3 -14.20 -44.54 0.91
C THR A 3 -14.68 -43.78 2.14
N ALA A 4 -14.10 -44.06 3.30
CA ALA A 4 -14.32 -43.29 4.50
C ALA A 4 -13.77 -41.87 4.27
N VAL A 5 -14.68 -40.89 4.16
CA VAL A 5 -14.32 -39.49 4.30
C VAL A 5 -13.84 -39.33 5.75
N ALA A 6 -12.54 -39.11 5.92
CA ALA A 6 -11.97 -38.78 7.22
C ALA A 6 -12.62 -37.47 7.70
N THR A 7 -13.64 -37.59 8.54
CA THR A 7 -14.22 -36.46 9.24
C THR A 7 -13.15 -35.90 10.15
N LYS A 8 -12.81 -34.63 9.93
CA LYS A 8 -11.92 -33.85 10.80
C LYS A 8 -12.33 -34.08 12.27
N PRO A 9 -11.39 -34.34 13.20
CA PRO A 9 -11.74 -34.52 14.61
C PRO A 9 -12.59 -33.34 15.09
N GLU A 10 -13.55 -33.65 15.96
CA GLU A 10 -14.49 -32.68 16.52
C GLU A 10 -13.68 -31.51 17.10
N SER A 11 -13.86 -30.32 16.51
CA SER A 11 -12.99 -29.18 16.83
C SER A 11 -13.25 -28.76 18.29
N PRO A 12 -12.21 -28.47 19.08
CA PRO A 12 -12.38 -28.10 20.48
C PRO A 12 -13.33 -26.91 20.58
N VAL A 13 -14.35 -27.06 21.44
CA VAL A 13 -15.39 -26.04 21.60
C VAL A 13 -14.80 -24.86 22.36
N ALA A 14 -14.74 -23.71 21.69
CA ALA A 14 -14.34 -22.46 22.33
C ALA A 14 -15.51 -21.84 23.11
N THR A 15 -15.19 -21.22 24.24
CA THR A 15 -16.13 -20.37 25.01
C THR A 15 -15.75 -18.90 24.89
N PHE A 16 -16.66 -17.99 25.20
CA PHE A 16 -16.38 -16.55 25.21
C PHE A 16 -16.40 -16.03 26.63
N ALA A 17 -15.32 -15.39 27.06
CA ALA A 17 -15.18 -14.84 28.41
C ALA A 17 -14.33 -13.56 28.41
N TYR A 18 -14.55 -12.70 29.40
CA TYR A 18 -13.63 -11.61 29.70
C TYR A 18 -12.42 -12.16 30.44
N VAL A 19 -11.23 -11.83 29.96
CA VAL A 19 -9.96 -12.29 30.54
C VAL A 19 -9.15 -11.10 30.99
N ASP A 20 -8.39 -11.27 32.08
CA ASP A 20 -7.42 -10.29 32.52
C ASP A 20 -6.26 -10.24 31.52
N LEU A 21 -5.99 -9.05 30.98
CA LEU A 21 -4.93 -8.88 30.00
C LEU A 21 -3.55 -9.08 30.61
N ALA A 22 -3.38 -8.75 31.89
CA ALA A 22 -2.09 -8.85 32.58
C ALA A 22 -1.65 -10.31 32.80
N SER A 23 -2.61 -11.22 32.99
CA SER A 23 -2.34 -12.65 33.25
C SER A 23 -1.96 -13.45 31.99
N LEU A 24 -2.26 -12.93 30.79
CA LEU A 24 -2.00 -13.65 29.53
C LEU A 24 -0.49 -13.76 29.26
N ILE A 25 -0.05 -15.00 29.01
CA ILE A 25 1.34 -15.31 28.64
C ILE A 25 1.50 -15.52 27.13
N ILE A 26 2.68 -15.21 26.60
CA ILE A 26 3.05 -15.48 25.21
C ILE A 26 4.00 -16.67 25.20
N ASP A 27 3.68 -17.70 24.41
CA ASP A 27 4.56 -18.86 24.27
C ASP A 27 5.57 -18.64 23.13
N PRO A 28 6.87 -18.50 23.43
CA PRO A 28 7.88 -18.18 22.42
C PRO A 28 8.18 -19.36 21.47
N ARG A 29 7.69 -20.58 21.75
CA ARG A 29 7.98 -21.77 20.93
C ARG A 29 7.39 -21.69 19.52
N TYR A 30 6.28 -20.98 19.36
CA TYR A 30 5.59 -20.83 18.06
C TYR A 30 5.18 -19.40 17.74
N GLN A 31 5.44 -18.43 18.63
CA GLN A 31 5.08 -17.03 18.42
C GLN A 31 6.29 -16.12 18.23
N ARG A 32 6.10 -15.05 17.47
CA ARG A 32 7.13 -14.02 17.23
C ARG A 32 7.17 -12.98 18.36
N ALA A 33 8.33 -12.37 18.56
CA ALA A 33 8.46 -11.22 19.45
C ALA A 33 7.53 -10.06 19.06
N VAL A 34 6.98 -9.38 20.08
CA VAL A 34 6.11 -8.21 19.87
C VAL A 34 6.92 -7.02 19.38
N SER A 35 6.38 -6.31 18.38
CA SER A 35 6.97 -5.07 17.87
C SER A 35 6.46 -3.87 18.66
N ARG A 36 7.34 -3.21 19.41
CA ARG A 36 7.01 -1.99 20.18
C ARG A 36 6.46 -0.87 19.32
N ALA A 37 6.98 -0.73 18.10
CA ALA A 37 6.50 0.27 17.14
C ALA A 37 5.03 0.00 16.77
N LYS A 38 4.69 -1.27 16.50
CA LYS A 38 3.32 -1.65 16.15
C LYS A 38 2.36 -1.49 17.32
N VAL A 39 2.80 -1.82 18.54
CA VAL A 39 2.02 -1.58 19.76
C VAL A 39 1.73 -0.09 19.94
N LYS A 40 2.75 0.78 19.77
CA LYS A 40 2.54 2.23 19.86
C LYS A 40 1.55 2.75 18.81
N GLU A 41 1.65 2.25 17.58
CA GLU A 41 0.75 2.62 16.48
C GLU A 41 -0.70 2.20 16.75
N ILE A 42 -0.91 0.96 17.19
CA ILE A 42 -2.25 0.44 17.51
C ILE A 42 -2.83 1.16 18.72
N ALA A 43 -2.05 1.39 19.78
CA ALA A 43 -2.51 2.10 20.97
C ALA A 43 -2.94 3.55 20.66
N ALA A 44 -2.17 4.26 19.82
CA ALA A 44 -2.48 5.63 19.43
C ALA A 44 -3.77 5.74 18.59
N ASN A 45 -4.12 4.70 17.84
CA ASN A 45 -5.29 4.66 16.96
C ASN A 45 -6.27 3.56 17.40
N PHE A 46 -6.34 3.28 18.70
CA PHE A 46 -7.12 2.16 19.20
C PHE A 46 -8.61 2.39 18.92
N ASN A 47 -9.23 1.41 18.26
CA ASN A 47 -10.64 1.43 17.93
C ASN A 47 -11.28 0.15 18.46
N GLU A 48 -12.13 0.30 19.48
CA GLU A 48 -12.81 -0.83 20.14
C GLU A 48 -13.60 -1.70 19.15
N ARG A 49 -14.20 -1.10 18.11
CA ARG A 49 -14.95 -1.83 17.07
C ARG A 49 -14.05 -2.69 16.18
N ALA A 50 -12.80 -2.28 15.99
CA ALA A 50 -11.83 -2.99 15.17
C ALA A 50 -10.95 -3.95 15.99
N ALA A 51 -10.92 -3.78 17.32
CA ALA A 51 -10.08 -4.57 18.21
C ALA A 51 -10.46 -6.05 18.20
N GLY A 52 -11.73 -6.41 17.98
CA GLY A 52 -12.18 -7.80 17.86
C GLY A 52 -11.91 -8.65 19.10
N LEU A 53 -12.03 -9.98 18.99
CA LEU A 53 -11.74 -10.91 20.08
C LEU A 53 -10.25 -11.26 20.13
N LEU A 54 -9.74 -11.48 21.34
CA LEU A 54 -8.48 -12.22 21.52
C LEU A 54 -8.77 -13.72 21.41
N THR A 55 -7.79 -14.51 21.02
CA THR A 55 -7.89 -15.98 21.07
C THR A 55 -6.87 -16.49 22.06
N ILE A 56 -7.31 -17.29 23.03
CA ILE A 56 -6.46 -17.81 24.11
C ILE A 56 -6.66 -19.32 24.29
N SER A 57 -5.65 -19.98 24.85
CA SER A 57 -5.67 -21.36 25.34
C SER A 57 -5.53 -21.33 26.85
N GLU A 58 -6.48 -21.91 27.58
CA GLU A 58 -6.35 -22.19 29.01
C GLU A 58 -5.89 -23.64 29.18
N ARG A 59 -4.68 -23.79 29.69
CA ARG A 59 -4.06 -25.11 29.92
C ARG A 59 -4.60 -25.76 31.19
N PRO A 60 -4.41 -27.08 31.38
CA PRO A 60 -4.90 -27.79 32.56
C PRO A 60 -4.40 -27.25 33.91
N ASP A 61 -3.25 -26.56 33.91
CA ASP A 61 -2.65 -25.90 35.08
C ASP A 61 -3.24 -24.50 35.37
N GLY A 62 -4.24 -24.07 34.59
CA GLY A 62 -4.85 -22.73 34.68
C GLY A 62 -4.05 -21.64 33.96
N THR A 63 -2.94 -21.98 33.32
CA THR A 63 -2.12 -21.01 32.58
C THR A 63 -2.86 -20.58 31.30
N GLN A 64 -3.08 -19.27 31.14
CA GLN A 64 -3.73 -18.69 29.96
C GLN A 64 -2.69 -18.16 28.95
N VAL A 65 -2.62 -18.81 27.79
CA VAL A 65 -1.70 -18.47 26.71
C VAL A 65 -2.44 -17.75 25.59
N ILE A 66 -1.94 -16.59 25.16
CA ILE A 66 -2.50 -15.90 23.99
C ILE A 66 -2.09 -16.61 22.71
N LEU A 67 -3.03 -16.92 21.83
CA LEU A 67 -2.79 -17.54 20.52
C LEU A 67 -2.89 -16.52 19.38
N ASP A 68 -3.81 -15.56 19.47
CA ASP A 68 -3.92 -14.46 18.49
C ASP A 68 -4.27 -13.14 19.19
N GLY A 69 -3.65 -12.06 18.72
CA GLY A 69 -3.88 -10.71 19.24
C GLY A 69 -2.83 -10.18 20.22
N GLN A 70 -1.61 -10.73 20.25
CA GLN A 70 -0.52 -10.23 21.11
C GLN A 70 -0.31 -8.71 21.04
N HIS A 71 -0.27 -8.12 19.83
CA HIS A 71 -0.09 -6.66 19.68
C HIS A 71 -1.32 -5.88 20.14
N ARG A 72 -2.54 -6.47 20.04
CA ARG A 72 -3.77 -5.85 20.52
C ARG A 72 -3.81 -5.83 22.04
N ARG A 73 -3.51 -6.96 22.68
CA ARG A 73 -3.36 -7.08 24.15
C ARG A 73 -2.37 -6.05 24.70
N ASP A 74 -1.16 -5.97 24.13
CA ASP A 74 -0.14 -5.03 24.61
C ASP A 74 -0.54 -3.56 24.37
N SER A 75 -1.28 -3.29 23.30
CA SER A 75 -1.79 -1.94 23.03
C SER A 75 -2.91 -1.54 23.98
N MET A 76 -3.80 -2.48 24.32
CA MET A 76 -4.85 -2.30 25.32
C MET A 76 -4.28 -2.03 26.71
N LEU A 77 -3.25 -2.77 27.12
CA LEU A 77 -2.54 -2.50 28.37
C LEU A 77 -1.90 -1.10 28.39
N LYS A 78 -1.41 -0.61 27.24
CA LYS A 78 -0.81 0.72 27.13
C LYS A 78 -1.83 1.87 27.27
N ILE A 79 -3.12 1.59 27.09
CA ILE A 79 -4.23 2.55 27.26
C ILE A 79 -5.07 2.23 28.50
N ASP A 80 -4.46 1.55 29.48
CA ASP A 80 -5.04 1.23 30.79
C ASP A 80 -6.32 0.37 30.75
N LYS A 81 -6.52 -0.43 29.70
CA LYS A 81 -7.54 -1.48 29.70
C LYS A 81 -7.02 -2.69 30.48
N THR A 82 -7.84 -3.20 31.40
CA THR A 82 -7.49 -4.34 32.26
C THR A 82 -8.05 -5.67 31.76
N GLN A 83 -9.25 -5.65 31.17
CA GLN A 83 -9.92 -6.85 30.68
C GLN A 83 -10.40 -6.69 29.24
N TRP A 84 -10.49 -7.81 28.52
CA TRP A 84 -11.04 -7.85 27.17
C TRP A 84 -11.74 -9.18 26.87
N LEU A 85 -12.65 -9.17 25.90
CA LEU A 85 -13.38 -10.36 25.47
C LEU A 85 -12.49 -11.27 24.62
N ALA A 86 -12.41 -12.55 25.02
CA ALA A 86 -11.61 -13.56 24.36
C ALA A 86 -12.42 -14.81 24.01
N GLU A 87 -12.03 -15.45 22.91
CA GLU A 87 -12.34 -16.83 22.55
C GLU A 87 -11.36 -17.74 23.30
N VAL A 88 -11.87 -18.55 24.24
CA VAL A 88 -11.09 -19.39 25.16
C VAL A 88 -11.24 -20.86 24.77
N TYR A 89 -10.12 -21.48 24.39
CA TYR A 89 -10.01 -22.92 24.20
C TYR A 89 -9.49 -23.57 25.48
N LEU A 90 -10.12 -24.68 25.88
CA LEU A 90 -9.74 -25.39 27.10
C LEU A 90 -8.86 -26.59 26.75
N ASN A 91 -7.79 -26.78 27.51
CA ASN A 91 -6.94 -27.98 27.52
C ASN A 91 -6.34 -28.37 26.16
N LEU A 92 -6.00 -27.38 25.32
CA LEU A 92 -5.30 -27.66 24.08
C LEU A 92 -3.88 -28.18 24.36
N THR A 93 -3.47 -29.17 23.57
CA THR A 93 -2.07 -29.56 23.47
C THR A 93 -1.25 -28.47 22.78
N LEU A 94 0.06 -28.48 22.98
CA LEU A 94 0.96 -27.54 22.31
C LEU A 94 0.85 -27.60 20.77
N GLN A 95 0.59 -28.80 20.24
CA GLN A 95 0.39 -29.00 18.81
C GLN A 95 -0.91 -28.33 18.34
N GLU A 96 -2.01 -28.52 19.06
CA GLU A 96 -3.29 -27.88 18.74
C GLU A 96 -3.23 -26.35 18.87
N GLU A 97 -2.52 -25.82 19.87
CA GLU A 97 -2.25 -24.38 20.00
C GLU A 97 -1.55 -23.83 18.75
N ALA A 98 -0.53 -24.53 18.26
CA ALA A 98 0.20 -24.16 17.05
C ALA A 98 -0.67 -24.27 15.79
N GLU A 99 -1.52 -25.29 15.68
CA GLU A 99 -2.48 -25.44 14.58
C GLU A 99 -3.49 -24.30 14.54
N VAL A 100 -4.04 -23.90 15.70
CA VAL A 100 -4.93 -22.73 15.81
C VAL A 100 -4.20 -21.45 15.42
N PHE A 101 -2.96 -21.27 15.90
CA PHE A 101 -2.13 -20.13 15.53
C PHE A 101 -1.93 -20.03 14.01
N ILE A 102 -1.59 -21.14 13.35
CA ILE A 102 -1.41 -21.22 11.89
C ILE A 102 -2.73 -20.89 11.20
N ALA A 103 -3.84 -21.51 11.60
CA ALA A 103 -5.15 -21.33 10.96
C ALA A 103 -5.62 -19.86 11.01
N LYS A 104 -5.47 -19.19 12.17
CA LYS A 104 -5.91 -17.79 12.35
C LYS A 104 -5.04 -16.80 11.58
N ASN A 105 -3.76 -17.11 11.33
CA ASN A 105 -2.82 -16.18 10.69
C ASN A 105 -2.59 -16.42 9.19
N SER A 106 -2.74 -17.65 8.70
CA SER A 106 -2.44 -18.02 7.31
C SER A 106 -3.52 -17.61 6.29
N VAL A 107 -4.79 -17.55 6.71
CA VAL A 107 -5.92 -17.33 5.79
C VAL A 107 -6.28 -15.84 5.64
N ARG A 108 -5.57 -14.93 6.32
CA ARG A 108 -5.88 -13.49 6.29
C ARG A 108 -5.48 -12.88 4.94
N LYS A 109 -6.47 -12.59 4.07
CA LYS A 109 -6.28 -11.73 2.89
C LYS A 109 -6.57 -10.27 3.29
N ASN A 110 -5.59 -9.39 3.07
CA ASN A 110 -5.83 -7.96 3.22
C ASN A 110 -6.83 -7.47 2.15
N PRO A 111 -7.76 -6.57 2.50
CA PRO A 111 -8.65 -5.96 1.51
C PRO A 111 -7.82 -5.24 0.44
N GLU A 112 -8.28 -5.33 -0.81
CA GLU A 112 -7.63 -4.63 -1.91
C GLU A 112 -7.79 -3.12 -1.74
N ALA A 113 -6.84 -2.33 -2.25
CA ALA A 113 -6.87 -0.88 -2.04
C ALA A 113 -8.16 -0.22 -2.57
N ILE A 114 -8.73 -0.79 -3.63
CA ILE A 114 -10.00 -0.32 -4.18
C ILE A 114 -11.18 -0.59 -3.24
N ASP A 115 -11.20 -1.74 -2.57
CA ASP A 115 -12.23 -2.08 -1.57
C ASP A 115 -12.11 -1.16 -0.35
N VAL A 116 -10.88 -0.89 0.10
CA VAL A 116 -10.62 0.06 1.20
C VAL A 116 -11.08 1.46 0.82
N PHE A 117 -10.76 1.93 -0.39
CA PHE A 117 -11.18 3.24 -0.85
C PHE A 117 -12.70 3.36 -1.00
N ARG A 118 -13.37 2.32 -1.53
CA ARG A 118 -14.83 2.27 -1.56
C ARG A 118 -15.43 2.34 -0.16
N ALA A 119 -14.86 1.61 0.81
CA ALA A 119 -15.29 1.68 2.20
C ALA A 119 -15.09 3.10 2.79
N ARG A 120 -13.97 3.77 2.48
CA ARG A 120 -13.71 5.16 2.88
C ARG A 120 -14.71 6.15 2.29
N LEU A 121 -15.08 5.98 1.03
CA LEU A 121 -16.13 6.79 0.40
C LEU A 121 -17.47 6.62 1.13
N THR A 122 -17.87 5.38 1.43
CA THR A 122 -19.10 5.09 2.18
C THR A 122 -19.05 5.66 3.60
N ALA A 123 -17.87 5.64 4.24
CA ALA A 123 -17.65 6.21 5.56
C ALA A 123 -17.62 7.75 5.56
N GLY A 124 -17.68 8.40 4.40
CA GLY A 124 -17.61 9.86 4.28
C GLY A 124 -16.23 10.44 4.58
N ASP A 125 -15.15 9.67 4.36
CA ASP A 125 -13.78 10.15 4.55
C ASP A 125 -13.53 11.40 3.68
N PRO A 126 -13.25 12.58 4.30
CA PRO A 126 -13.08 13.83 3.57
C PRO A 126 -12.02 13.74 2.46
N LYS A 127 -10.96 12.97 2.68
CA LYS A 127 -9.87 12.81 1.71
C LYS A 127 -10.28 11.93 0.55
N ALA A 128 -10.99 10.82 0.81
CA ALA A 128 -11.52 9.98 -0.27
C ALA A 128 -12.54 10.73 -1.13
N LEU A 129 -13.44 11.49 -0.47
CA LEU A 129 -14.41 12.36 -1.15
C LEU A 129 -13.72 13.46 -1.97
N ARG A 130 -12.63 14.04 -1.45
CA ARG A 130 -11.84 15.04 -2.15
C ARG A 130 -11.16 14.49 -3.40
N ILE A 131 -10.53 13.31 -3.29
CA ILE A 131 -9.95 12.61 -4.45
C ILE A 131 -11.02 12.37 -5.51
N ARG A 132 -12.17 11.83 -5.11
CA ARG A 132 -13.29 11.56 -6.02
C ARG A 132 -13.74 12.84 -6.74
N ARG A 133 -13.93 13.93 -6.00
CA ARG A 133 -14.32 15.22 -6.56
C ARG A 133 -13.31 15.72 -7.60
N ILE A 134 -12.01 15.72 -7.28
CA ILE A 134 -10.97 16.16 -8.22
C ILE A 134 -11.00 15.32 -9.50
N VAL A 135 -11.14 14.00 -9.38
CA VAL A 135 -11.23 13.11 -10.55
C VAL A 135 -12.46 13.41 -11.41
N GLU A 136 -13.62 13.60 -10.77
CA GLU A 136 -14.88 13.93 -11.46
C GLU A 136 -14.85 15.31 -12.15
N GLU A 137 -14.12 16.29 -11.60
CA GLU A 137 -13.91 17.62 -12.22
C GLU A 137 -13.22 17.53 -13.59
N PHE A 138 -12.41 16.49 -13.85
CA PHE A 138 -11.78 16.23 -15.15
C PHE A 138 -12.61 15.30 -16.06
N GLY A 139 -13.87 15.01 -15.70
CA GLY A 139 -14.74 14.11 -16.47
C GLY A 139 -14.30 12.64 -16.40
N LEU A 140 -13.47 12.29 -15.41
CA LEU A 140 -13.00 10.95 -15.15
C LEU A 140 -13.83 10.31 -14.02
N HIS A 141 -13.76 9.00 -13.89
CA HIS A 141 -14.45 8.28 -12.81
C HIS A 141 -13.56 7.18 -12.22
N ILE A 142 -13.62 7.01 -10.90
CA ILE A 142 -12.86 5.97 -10.19
C ILE A 142 -13.64 4.66 -10.29
N ILE A 143 -12.98 3.62 -10.81
CA ILE A 143 -13.61 2.31 -10.98
C ILE A 143 -13.54 1.54 -9.66
N VAL A 144 -14.62 1.62 -8.87
CA VAL A 144 -14.73 1.02 -7.50
C VAL A 144 -15.30 -0.40 -7.47
N HIS A 145 -15.59 -0.97 -8.63
CA HIS A 145 -16.03 -2.36 -8.76
C HIS A 145 -14.97 -3.15 -9.51
N ASN A 146 -14.61 -4.31 -8.97
CA ASN A 146 -13.89 -5.34 -9.71
C ASN A 146 -14.83 -5.84 -10.80
N ALA A 147 -14.88 -5.16 -11.94
CA ALA A 147 -15.41 -5.75 -13.15
C ALA A 147 -14.48 -6.93 -13.43
N GLY A 148 -14.93 -8.16 -13.15
CA GLY A 148 -14.21 -9.42 -13.36
C GLY A 148 -13.92 -9.72 -14.83
N SER A 149 -13.49 -8.73 -15.60
CA SER A 149 -13.24 -8.80 -17.02
C SER A 149 -12.14 -7.79 -17.35
N HIS A 150 -11.27 -8.11 -18.31
CA HIS A 150 -10.23 -7.22 -18.85
C HIS A 150 -10.78 -5.96 -19.55
N LYS A 151 -12.02 -5.55 -19.26
CA LYS A 151 -12.69 -4.40 -19.84
C LYS A 151 -12.28 -3.15 -19.07
N ARG A 152 -11.26 -2.46 -19.60
CA ARG A 152 -10.90 -1.11 -19.17
C ARG A 152 -11.96 -0.15 -19.70
N PHE A 153 -12.60 0.61 -18.81
CA PHE A 153 -13.57 1.63 -19.22
C PHE A 153 -12.85 2.89 -19.70
N PRO A 154 -13.28 3.50 -20.83
CA PRO A 154 -12.84 4.84 -21.20
C PRO A 154 -13.07 5.81 -20.03
N LYS A 155 -12.10 6.69 -19.76
CA LYS A 155 -12.13 7.67 -18.65
C LYS A 155 -12.20 7.06 -17.24
N GLY A 156 -11.99 5.75 -17.11
CA GLY A 156 -11.96 5.04 -15.84
C GLY A 156 -10.55 4.98 -15.22
N ILE A 157 -10.42 5.41 -13.96
CA ILE A 157 -9.17 5.28 -13.18
C ILE A 157 -9.27 4.07 -12.24
N TYR A 158 -8.33 3.14 -12.37
CA TYR A 158 -8.18 1.98 -11.47
C TYR A 158 -7.07 2.20 -10.43
N ALA A 159 -6.20 3.19 -10.66
CA ALA A 159 -4.99 3.44 -9.89
C ALA A 159 -5.23 4.27 -8.62
N VAL A 160 -6.13 3.82 -7.74
CA VAL A 160 -6.49 4.57 -6.53
C VAL A 160 -5.29 4.85 -5.61
N ARG A 161 -4.37 3.88 -5.49
CA ARG A 161 -3.12 4.07 -4.72
C ARG A 161 -2.31 5.25 -5.24
N ALA A 162 -2.18 5.39 -6.56
CA ALA A 162 -1.48 6.50 -7.18
C ALA A 162 -2.11 7.85 -6.81
N LEU A 163 -3.44 7.94 -6.85
CA LEU A 163 -4.17 9.16 -6.49
C LEU A 163 -3.94 9.53 -5.02
N GLU A 164 -4.08 8.55 -4.12
CA GLU A 164 -3.82 8.74 -2.69
C GLU A 164 -2.37 9.17 -2.43
N ASP A 165 -1.40 8.52 -3.09
CA ASP A 165 0.02 8.80 -2.93
C ASP A 165 0.38 10.20 -3.42
N ILE A 166 -0.14 10.63 -4.58
CA ILE A 166 0.11 11.97 -5.12
C ILE A 166 -0.38 13.04 -4.15
N ILE A 167 -1.62 12.95 -3.66
CA ILE A 167 -2.12 13.93 -2.69
C ILE A 167 -1.28 13.93 -1.40
N ASN A 168 -0.93 12.76 -0.87
CA ASN A 168 -0.21 12.66 0.40
C ASN A 168 1.20 13.22 0.34
N THR A 169 1.86 13.06 -0.81
CA THR A 169 3.27 13.39 -0.96
C THR A 169 3.51 14.72 -1.64
N ARG A 170 2.56 15.18 -2.47
CA ARG A 170 2.74 16.32 -3.38
C ARG A 170 1.56 17.30 -3.38
N GLY A 171 0.49 17.02 -2.64
CA GLY A 171 -0.67 17.88 -2.53
C GLY A 171 -1.66 17.77 -3.70
N GLU A 172 -2.77 18.47 -3.55
CA GLU A 172 -3.92 18.42 -4.48
C GLU A 172 -3.65 19.10 -5.82
N GLU A 173 -2.94 20.24 -5.79
CA GLU A 173 -2.58 20.99 -7.01
C GLU A 173 -1.79 20.10 -7.97
N THR A 174 -0.82 19.35 -7.46
CA THR A 174 -0.06 18.38 -8.27
C THR A 174 -0.98 17.33 -8.89
N LEU A 175 -1.98 16.82 -8.15
CA LEU A 175 -2.91 15.86 -8.71
C LEU A 175 -3.73 16.48 -9.85
N GLN A 176 -4.22 17.70 -9.68
CA GLN A 176 -4.95 18.43 -10.71
C GLN A 176 -4.08 18.65 -11.96
N THR A 177 -2.84 19.11 -11.80
CA THR A 177 -1.88 19.29 -12.91
C THR A 177 -1.65 17.96 -13.66
N VAL A 178 -1.49 16.86 -12.93
CA VAL A 178 -1.24 15.53 -13.51
C VAL A 178 -2.46 15.03 -14.30
N LEU A 179 -3.66 15.11 -13.73
CA LEU A 179 -4.88 14.68 -14.40
C LEU A 179 -5.18 15.55 -15.62
N PHE A 180 -5.04 16.87 -15.51
CA PHE A 180 -5.15 17.77 -16.65
C PHE A 180 -4.19 17.38 -17.77
N THR A 181 -2.91 17.20 -17.44
CA THR A 181 -1.88 16.85 -18.42
C THR A 181 -2.18 15.52 -19.11
N ALA A 182 -2.60 14.49 -18.34
CA ALA A 182 -2.93 13.19 -18.90
C ALA A 182 -4.15 13.24 -19.83
N VAL A 183 -5.23 13.93 -19.42
CA VAL A 183 -6.46 14.05 -20.21
C VAL A 183 -6.24 14.88 -21.48
N GLN A 184 -5.45 15.95 -21.42
CA GLN A 184 -5.18 16.78 -22.59
C GLN A 184 -4.21 16.12 -23.57
N ALA A 185 -3.20 15.40 -23.06
CA ALA A 185 -2.25 14.71 -23.93
C ALA A 185 -2.85 13.46 -24.58
N TRP A 186 -3.72 12.73 -23.87
CA TRP A 186 -4.29 11.46 -24.34
C TRP A 186 -5.77 11.29 -23.92
N PRO A 187 -6.72 12.00 -24.56
CA PRO A 187 -8.11 12.15 -24.10
C PRO A 187 -8.97 10.87 -24.01
N ASP A 188 -8.58 9.79 -24.69
CA ASP A 188 -9.32 8.51 -24.71
C ASP A 188 -8.45 7.28 -24.41
N GLU A 189 -7.23 7.49 -23.93
CA GLU A 189 -6.29 6.41 -23.67
C GLU A 189 -6.30 6.01 -22.20
N TYR A 190 -6.92 4.88 -21.88
CA TYR A 190 -6.95 4.36 -20.50
C TYR A 190 -5.54 4.12 -19.92
N LEU A 191 -4.53 3.89 -20.78
CA LEU A 191 -3.15 3.69 -20.38
C LEU A 191 -2.54 4.96 -19.75
N ALA A 192 -3.02 6.15 -20.12
CA ALA A 192 -2.59 7.42 -19.53
C ALA A 192 -2.98 7.55 -18.05
N LEU A 193 -4.00 6.80 -17.62
CA LEU A 193 -4.54 6.78 -16.27
C LEU A 193 -3.99 5.62 -15.43
N GLU A 194 -2.98 4.90 -15.91
CA GLU A 194 -2.30 3.86 -15.14
C GLU A 194 -1.40 4.46 -14.06
N GLU A 195 -1.26 3.73 -12.95
CA GLU A 195 -0.48 4.12 -11.76
C GLU A 195 0.93 4.63 -12.13
N LYS A 196 1.67 3.88 -12.94
CA LYS A 196 3.04 4.24 -13.35
C LYS A 196 3.11 5.54 -14.16
N VAL A 197 2.09 5.85 -14.96
CA VAL A 197 2.03 7.09 -15.76
C VAL A 197 1.72 8.27 -14.85
N LEU A 198 0.68 8.15 -14.02
CA LEU A 198 0.28 9.20 -13.07
C LEU A 198 1.43 9.54 -12.10
N LEU A 199 2.08 8.53 -11.52
CA LEU A 199 3.24 8.74 -10.63
C LEU A 199 4.44 9.33 -11.37
N GLY A 200 4.65 8.93 -12.63
CA GLY A 200 5.70 9.48 -13.50
C GLY A 200 5.49 10.97 -13.78
N LEU A 201 4.28 11.35 -14.20
CA LEU A 201 3.89 12.74 -14.41
C LEU A 201 3.99 13.54 -13.10
N ALA A 202 3.49 13.01 -11.99
CA ALA A 202 3.56 13.68 -10.69
C ALA A 202 5.01 13.96 -10.27
N ARG A 203 5.90 12.99 -10.48
CA ARG A 203 7.34 13.18 -10.22
C ARG A 203 7.95 14.20 -11.17
N PHE A 204 7.59 14.20 -12.45
CA PHE A 204 8.09 15.18 -13.40
C PHE A 204 7.65 16.60 -13.01
N CYS A 205 6.36 16.81 -12.76
CA CYS A 205 5.81 18.11 -12.40
C CYS A 205 6.45 18.66 -11.13
N THR A 206 6.74 17.80 -10.15
CA THR A 206 7.39 18.21 -8.90
C THR A 206 8.89 18.48 -9.05
N VAL A 207 9.63 17.66 -9.78
CA VAL A 207 11.09 17.83 -9.96
C VAL A 207 11.40 19.05 -10.83
N TYR A 208 10.56 19.34 -11.83
CA TYR A 208 10.75 20.44 -12.78
C TYR A 208 9.79 21.60 -12.54
N ALA A 209 9.23 21.73 -11.35
CA ALA A 209 8.33 22.82 -11.01
C ALA A 209 8.96 24.18 -11.39
N GLY A 210 8.21 25.00 -12.13
CA GLY A 210 8.65 26.31 -12.63
C GLY A 210 9.66 26.28 -13.79
N GLN A 211 10.04 25.09 -14.30
CA GLN A 211 11.03 24.93 -15.38
C GLN A 211 10.43 24.41 -16.70
N PHE A 212 9.11 24.20 -16.76
CA PHE A 212 8.41 23.81 -17.98
C PHE A 212 7.11 24.59 -18.11
N ASP A 213 6.72 24.85 -19.35
CA ASP A 213 5.37 25.30 -19.69
C ASP A 213 4.45 24.08 -19.83
N GLN A 214 3.29 24.13 -19.16
CA GLN A 214 2.38 22.99 -19.13
C GLN A 214 1.77 22.68 -20.50
N GLN A 215 1.48 23.72 -21.31
CA GLN A 215 0.93 23.53 -22.65
C GLN A 215 1.97 22.94 -23.60
N ASP A 216 3.23 23.38 -23.49
CA ASP A 216 4.33 22.81 -24.24
C ASP A 216 4.56 21.33 -23.90
N LEU A 217 4.48 20.98 -22.61
CA LEU A 217 4.54 19.58 -22.16
C LEU A 217 3.42 18.76 -22.80
N ILE A 218 2.17 19.23 -22.74
CA ILE A 218 1.01 18.54 -23.32
C ILE A 218 1.22 18.31 -24.82
N ARG A 219 1.62 19.34 -25.58
CA ARG A 219 1.89 19.21 -27.02
C ARG A 219 2.94 18.14 -27.30
N LYS A 220 4.05 18.14 -26.57
CA LYS A 220 5.14 17.17 -26.72
C LYS A 220 4.70 15.74 -26.37
N LEU A 221 3.88 15.57 -25.34
CA LEU A 221 3.33 14.28 -24.95
C LEU A 221 2.34 13.74 -25.99
N ALA A 222 1.49 14.60 -26.53
CA ALA A 222 0.50 14.24 -27.54
C ALA A 222 1.12 13.74 -28.85
N MET A 223 2.37 14.13 -29.16
CA MET A 223 3.09 13.65 -30.36
C MET A 223 3.40 12.15 -30.33
N THR A 224 3.38 11.51 -29.15
CA THR A 224 3.67 10.08 -29.02
C THR A 224 2.50 9.36 -28.35
N PRO A 225 1.95 8.29 -28.96
CA PRO A 225 0.94 7.46 -28.31
C PRO A 225 1.47 6.89 -26.99
N ILE A 226 0.67 6.95 -25.93
CA ILE A 226 1.07 6.50 -24.59
C ILE A 226 1.50 5.03 -24.57
N LYS A 227 0.87 4.18 -25.38
CA LYS A 227 1.25 2.77 -25.53
C LYS A 227 2.72 2.61 -25.92
N THR A 228 3.19 3.42 -26.87
CA THR A 228 4.58 3.41 -27.33
C THR A 228 5.53 3.82 -26.20
N MET A 229 5.15 4.83 -25.42
CA MET A 229 5.94 5.28 -24.28
C MET A 229 6.01 4.22 -23.17
N VAL A 230 4.89 3.55 -22.87
CA VAL A 230 4.84 2.48 -21.87
C VAL A 230 5.70 1.28 -22.30
N VAL A 231 5.65 0.88 -23.57
CA VAL A 231 6.48 -0.22 -24.09
C VAL A 231 7.96 0.14 -24.06
N ARG A 232 8.34 1.35 -24.50
CA ARG A 232 9.73 1.84 -24.42
C ARG A 232 10.23 1.89 -22.98
N ALA A 233 9.37 2.33 -22.07
CA ALA A 233 9.68 2.36 -20.65
C ALA A 233 9.93 0.94 -20.10
N GLN A 234 9.11 -0.04 -20.47
CA GLN A 234 9.32 -1.42 -20.06
C GLN A 234 10.62 -2.00 -20.62
N GLY A 235 10.89 -1.81 -21.92
CA GLY A 235 12.13 -2.29 -22.55
C GLY A 235 13.39 -1.70 -21.91
N ASN A 236 13.37 -0.42 -21.50
CA ASN A 236 14.47 0.20 -20.79
C ASN A 236 14.65 -0.36 -19.35
N ALA A 237 13.58 -0.81 -18.71
CA ALA A 237 13.67 -1.48 -17.41
C ALA A 237 14.29 -2.88 -17.54
N ASP A 238 13.95 -3.60 -18.60
CA ASP A 238 14.46 -4.96 -18.87
C ASP A 238 15.96 -4.94 -19.25
N VAL A 239 16.38 -3.96 -20.07
CA VAL A 239 17.79 -3.76 -20.46
C VAL A 239 18.68 -3.34 -19.28
N THR A 240 18.14 -2.67 -18.27
CA THR A 240 18.92 -2.21 -17.11
C THR A 240 19.02 -3.23 -15.98
N GLY A 241 18.50 -4.46 -16.12
CA GLY A 241 18.70 -5.59 -15.22
C GLY A 241 18.33 -5.34 -13.75
N GLY A 242 17.13 -5.73 -13.34
CA GLY A 242 16.79 -5.86 -11.91
C GLY A 242 15.34 -6.35 -11.72
N PRO A 243 15.08 -7.36 -10.87
CA PRO A 243 13.73 -7.87 -10.64
C PRO A 243 12.92 -6.89 -9.77
N PRO A 244 11.58 -7.04 -9.72
CA PRO A 244 10.72 -6.08 -9.04
C PRO A 244 10.78 -6.29 -7.52
N CYS A 245 11.25 -5.26 -6.82
CA CYS A 245 10.97 -4.93 -5.41
C CYS A 245 11.45 -5.90 -4.31
N ALA A 246 12.35 -5.44 -3.41
CA ALA A 246 12.29 -5.66 -1.95
C ALA A 246 13.60 -5.23 -1.24
N THR A 247 13.43 -4.78 -0.01
CA THR A 247 14.36 -4.21 0.97
C THR A 247 15.48 -5.15 1.44
N SER A 248 16.68 -4.59 1.73
CA SER A 248 17.77 -5.01 2.66
C SER A 248 19.14 -4.83 1.96
N LEU A 249 20.25 -4.37 2.51
CA LEU A 249 20.78 -4.09 3.85
C LEU A 249 21.77 -2.91 3.71
N ALA A 250 21.94 -2.10 4.76
CA ALA A 250 23.16 -1.33 4.98
C ALA A 250 24.17 -2.18 5.80
N PRO A 251 25.48 -1.89 5.73
CA PRO A 251 26.09 -1.30 6.92
C PRO A 251 26.98 -0.08 6.64
N SER A 252 27.14 0.71 7.70
CA SER A 252 27.61 2.10 7.82
C SER A 252 29.15 2.30 7.70
N PRO A 253 29.62 3.57 7.56
CA PRO A 253 30.98 3.94 7.14
C PRO A 253 31.86 4.50 8.27
N LYS A 254 33.17 4.72 8.01
CA LYS A 254 34.04 5.67 8.75
C LYS A 254 35.36 5.99 7.98
N PRO A 255 36.11 7.07 8.31
CA PRO A 255 36.06 8.33 7.54
C PRO A 255 37.45 8.92 7.17
N THR A 256 37.53 9.86 6.20
CA THR A 256 38.61 10.88 6.18
C THR A 256 38.32 12.11 5.31
N THR A 257 38.20 13.26 6.00
CA THR A 257 38.77 14.61 5.74
C THR A 257 38.66 15.35 4.39
N ARG A 258 37.87 16.45 4.48
CA ARG A 258 38.18 17.89 4.21
C ARG A 258 37.91 18.52 2.81
N ALA A 259 36.85 19.33 2.82
CA ALA A 259 36.60 20.66 2.21
C ALA A 259 36.61 20.88 0.67
N SER A 260 35.43 21.14 0.10
CA SER A 260 34.95 22.47 -0.38
C SER A 260 33.85 22.36 -1.46
N GLY A 261 32.77 23.15 -1.32
CA GLY A 261 31.68 23.36 -2.31
C GLY A 261 30.48 22.38 -2.19
N PRO A 262 29.22 22.85 -2.33
CA PRO A 262 28.06 21.95 -2.33
C PRO A 262 28.00 21.22 -3.68
N THR A 263 28.70 20.09 -3.73
CA THR A 263 28.71 19.18 -4.87
C THR A 263 27.53 18.23 -4.83
N ALA A 264 26.98 17.99 -6.03
CA ALA A 264 25.97 16.99 -6.32
C ALA A 264 26.29 15.62 -5.71
N SER A 265 25.63 15.25 -4.62
CA SER A 265 25.74 13.90 -4.04
C SER A 265 24.59 13.56 -3.08
N THR A 266 23.36 13.56 -3.59
CA THR A 266 22.28 12.71 -3.04
C THR A 266 21.61 11.96 -4.18
N TRP A 267 22.45 11.33 -5.01
CA TRP A 267 22.07 10.34 -5.99
C TRP A 267 22.30 8.94 -5.41
N THR A 268 21.41 8.46 -4.55
CA THR A 268 21.29 7.01 -4.31
C THR A 268 19.86 6.69 -3.84
N LYS A 269 19.23 5.74 -4.55
CA LYS A 269 17.83 5.25 -4.46
C LYS A 269 16.74 5.97 -5.26
N SER A 270 17.10 6.67 -6.34
CA SER A 270 16.13 7.39 -7.18
C SER A 270 16.14 6.99 -8.67
N SER A 271 16.76 5.86 -9.00
CA SER A 271 16.78 5.29 -10.36
C SER A 271 15.62 4.31 -10.54
N ARG A 272 15.01 4.36 -11.73
CA ARG A 272 13.97 3.45 -12.27
C ARG A 272 12.51 3.85 -12.00
N LEU A 273 12.13 5.02 -12.51
CA LEU A 273 10.83 5.16 -13.17
C LEU A 273 11.11 5.30 -14.66
N PRO A 274 10.86 4.27 -15.48
CA PRO A 274 11.29 4.29 -16.88
C PRO A 274 10.54 5.34 -17.72
N PHE A 275 9.39 5.83 -17.24
CA PHE A 275 8.66 6.96 -17.83
C PHE A 275 9.39 8.31 -17.64
N LEU A 276 10.14 8.47 -16.53
CA LEU A 276 10.89 9.70 -16.25
C LEU A 276 12.06 9.91 -17.21
N SER A 277 12.68 8.81 -17.68
CA SER A 277 13.76 8.86 -18.67
C SER A 277 13.29 9.40 -20.02
N PHE A 278 12.05 9.09 -20.41
CA PHE A 278 11.45 9.61 -21.63
C PHE A 278 11.07 11.10 -21.51
N LEU A 279 10.47 11.50 -20.38
CA LEU A 279 10.15 12.91 -20.13
C LEU A 279 11.42 13.80 -20.14
N LEU A 280 12.55 13.25 -19.70
CA LEU A 280 13.86 13.89 -19.80
C LEU A 280 14.36 14.04 -21.25
N GLN A 281 14.06 13.10 -22.14
CA GLN A 281 14.43 13.18 -23.57
C GLN A 281 13.63 14.25 -24.34
N LEU A 282 12.38 14.53 -23.95
CA LEU A 282 11.57 15.62 -24.53
C LEU A 282 12.12 17.03 -24.26
N ARG A 283 13.04 17.18 -23.29
CA ARG A 283 13.78 18.43 -23.04
C ARG A 283 14.86 18.68 -24.10
N ALA A 284 15.38 17.63 -24.75
CA ALA A 284 16.59 17.70 -25.59
C ALA A 284 16.33 18.02 -27.07
N GLN A 285 15.08 18.29 -27.47
CA GLN A 285 14.75 18.68 -28.85
C GLN A 285 14.66 20.21 -28.94
N PRO A 286 15.67 20.92 -29.50
CA PRO A 286 15.51 22.33 -29.87
C PRO A 286 14.46 22.45 -30.98
N GLY A 287 13.60 23.47 -30.86
CA GLY A 287 12.50 23.69 -31.79
C GLY A 287 12.97 23.78 -33.24
N CYS A 288 12.41 22.94 -34.10
CA CYS A 288 12.55 23.08 -35.55
C CYS A 288 11.73 24.30 -36.00
N CYS A 289 12.45 25.22 -36.64
CA CYS A 289 12.02 26.50 -37.19
C CYS A 289 10.76 26.41 -38.05
N ALA A 290 9.89 27.43 -37.96
CA ALA A 290 8.93 27.76 -39.00
C ALA A 290 9.67 28.40 -40.21
N PRO A 291 9.33 28.08 -41.47
CA PRO A 291 9.86 28.79 -42.62
C PRO A 291 9.02 30.06 -42.92
N PRO A 292 9.58 31.03 -43.68
CA PRO A 292 8.92 32.32 -43.96
C PRO A 292 7.65 32.20 -44.80
#